data_AF-A0A670XYF0-F1
#
_entry.id   AF-A0A670XYF0-F1
#
_cell.length_a   1.000
_cell.length_b   1.000
_cell.length_c   1.000
_cell.angle_alpha   90.00
_cell.angle_beta   90.00
_cell.angle_gamma   90.00
#
_symmetry.space_group_name_H-M   'P 1'
#
loop_
_entity.id
_entity.type
_entity.pdbx_description
1 polymer ?
#
loop_
_entity_poly.entity_id
_entity_poly.type
_entity_poly.pdbx_seq_one_letter_code
_entity_poly.pdbx_strand_id
1 'polypeptide(L)'
;LDSAGLTGAKFNREFGLGSSFEDFFGGRAAFRFNSCCFLFSVSRFFRPQNLNLTAVSESILMDNLEIFQKNGFDFVVDENAPVTQRVKLISLPTSKNWTFGPQDVEELIFMLSDSPGIMCRPSRVRQMFASRACRKSVMIGTALTAGEMKKLISHMGEIEHPWNCPHGRPTIRHLVNLDLITQE
;
A
#
# COMPACT_ATOMS: atom_id res chain seq x y z
N LEU A 1 33.14 -24.15 27.34
CA LEU A 1 33.43 -25.57 27.07
C LEU A 1 32.11 -26.29 27.26
N ASP A 2 31.20 -26.07 26.31
CA ASP A 2 31.02 -26.95 25.13
C ASP A 2 30.13 -28.13 25.55
N SER A 3 29.14 -28.61 24.81
CA SER A 3 28.56 -28.31 23.51
C SER A 3 27.68 -29.54 23.24
N ALA A 4 26.36 -29.41 23.22
CA ALA A 4 25.43 -30.40 22.66
C ALA A 4 24.04 -29.78 22.82
N GLY A 5 23.48 -29.13 21.82
CA GLY A 5 23.19 -29.72 20.53
C GLY A 5 21.69 -29.56 20.34
N LEU A 6 21.24 -28.30 20.24
CA LEU A 6 19.90 -27.97 19.78
C LEU A 6 19.88 -28.28 18.28
N THR A 7 19.67 -29.58 18.03
CA THR A 7 19.43 -30.20 16.75
C THR A 7 18.35 -29.42 16.02
N GLY A 8 18.65 -29.10 14.76
CA GLY A 8 17.85 -28.23 13.93
C GLY A 8 16.38 -28.64 13.87
N ALA A 9 15.51 -27.72 14.25
CA ALA A 9 14.13 -27.74 13.81
C ALA A 9 14.13 -27.43 12.30
N LYS A 10 14.18 -28.49 11.49
CA LYS A 10 13.67 -28.46 10.12
C LYS A 10 12.19 -28.13 10.20
N PHE A 11 11.86 -26.84 10.14
CA PHE A 11 10.49 -26.36 10.06
C PHE A 11 9.98 -26.62 8.64
N ASN A 12 9.47 -27.82 8.36
CA ASN A 12 8.93 -28.16 7.06
C ASN A 12 7.52 -28.76 7.18
N ARG A 13 6.58 -28.11 6.48
CA ARG A 13 5.20 -28.50 6.15
C ARG A 13 4.27 -28.83 7.33
N GLU A 14 3.23 -28.00 7.45
CA GLU A 14 2.00 -28.28 8.19
C GLU A 14 2.14 -28.38 9.71
N PHE A 15 1.87 -27.25 10.37
CA PHE A 15 1.33 -27.11 11.74
C PHE A 15 1.83 -28.08 12.83
N GLY A 16 2.60 -27.55 13.80
CA GLY A 16 2.88 -28.22 15.07
C GLY A 16 3.41 -27.24 16.13
N LEU A 17 2.75 -27.20 17.28
CA LEU A 17 2.91 -26.27 18.41
C LEU A 17 4.19 -26.54 19.23
N GLY A 18 4.83 -25.45 19.71
CA GLY A 18 5.93 -25.46 20.68
C GLY A 18 5.98 -24.16 21.48
N SER A 19 6.02 -24.27 22.80
CA SER A 19 5.81 -23.22 23.79
C SER A 19 7.02 -22.30 24.01
N SER A 20 6.90 -21.04 23.59
CA SER A 20 7.37 -19.81 24.26
C SER A 20 7.50 -18.72 23.20
N PHE A 21 6.54 -17.80 23.16
CA PHE A 21 6.62 -16.57 22.36
C PHE A 21 7.02 -16.78 20.89
N GLU A 22 6.38 -17.74 20.21
CA GLU A 22 6.57 -17.94 18.77
C GLU A 22 5.43 -17.29 18.00
N ASP A 23 5.60 -15.98 17.75
CA ASP A 23 4.80 -15.25 16.78
C ASP A 23 5.05 -15.83 15.38
N PHE A 24 4.10 -16.64 14.91
CA PHE A 24 4.10 -17.19 13.57
C PHE A 24 3.71 -16.08 12.58
N PHE A 25 4.72 -15.41 12.01
CA PHE A 25 4.50 -14.40 10.98
C PHE A 25 4.05 -15.08 9.69
N GLY A 26 2.80 -14.82 9.30
CA GLY A 26 2.39 -14.91 7.90
C GLY A 26 3.18 -13.88 7.11
N GLY A 27 4.36 -14.27 6.63
CA GLY A 27 5.33 -13.42 5.97
C GLY A 27 4.75 -12.72 4.73
N ARG A 28 4.20 -11.52 4.94
CA ARG A 28 4.09 -10.40 4.00
C ARG A 28 4.17 -9.11 4.83
N ALA A 29 5.41 -8.77 5.21
CA ALA A 29 5.70 -7.59 6.02
C ALA A 29 5.08 -6.33 5.42
N ALA A 30 4.44 -5.57 6.29
CA ALA A 30 3.66 -4.41 5.93
C ALA A 30 4.56 -3.26 5.45
N PHE A 31 4.18 -2.70 4.30
CA PHE A 31 4.82 -1.53 3.74
C PHE A 31 4.12 -0.29 4.25
N ARG A 32 4.89 0.71 4.68
CA ARG A 32 4.38 2.05 5.00
C ARG A 32 3.81 2.67 3.72
N PHE A 33 2.52 2.48 3.48
CA PHE A 33 1.82 2.90 2.26
C PHE A 33 1.97 4.41 2.00
N ASN A 34 2.07 5.21 3.07
CA ASN A 34 2.25 6.66 3.00
C ASN A 34 3.62 7.13 2.46
N SER A 35 4.66 6.28 2.49
CA SER A 35 5.99 6.68 2.00
C SER A 35 6.20 6.41 0.49
N CYS A 36 5.18 5.88 -0.20
CA CYS A 36 5.27 5.42 -1.59
C CYS A 36 4.96 6.50 -2.65
N CYS A 37 4.90 7.78 -2.30
CA CYS A 37 4.72 8.88 -3.26
C CYS A 37 5.80 8.89 -4.36
N PHE A 38 7.00 8.33 -4.12
CA PHE A 38 8.17 8.40 -5.00
C PHE A 38 8.31 7.26 -6.03
N LEU A 39 7.23 6.53 -6.32
CA LEU A 39 7.30 5.28 -7.10
C LEU A 39 6.65 5.35 -8.49
N PHE A 40 6.26 6.56 -8.90
CA PHE A 40 5.78 6.86 -10.24
C PHE A 40 6.90 7.48 -11.07
N SER A 41 6.99 7.09 -12.33
CA SER A 41 7.62 7.92 -13.35
C SER A 41 6.51 8.76 -13.98
N VAL A 42 6.74 10.04 -14.16
CA VAL A 42 5.73 10.93 -14.75
C VAL A 42 5.90 10.91 -16.26
N SER A 43 4.85 10.52 -16.99
CA SER A 43 4.81 10.66 -18.45
C SER A 43 4.05 11.94 -18.80
N ARG A 44 4.72 12.86 -19.47
CA ARG A 44 4.13 14.12 -19.91
C ARG A 44 3.55 13.98 -21.30
N PHE A 45 2.38 14.56 -21.51
CA PHE A 45 1.82 14.69 -22.84
C PHE A 45 2.59 15.73 -23.65
N PHE A 46 2.69 15.51 -24.96
CA PHE A 46 3.19 16.51 -25.90
C PHE A 46 2.29 17.75 -25.99
N ARG A 47 0.97 17.57 -25.76
CA ARG A 47 -0.01 18.66 -25.65
C ARG A 47 -0.96 18.39 -24.46
N PRO A 48 -1.29 19.41 -23.65
CA PRO A 48 -2.28 19.27 -22.58
C PRO A 48 -3.58 18.66 -23.12
N GLN A 49 -4.11 17.67 -22.41
CA GLN A 49 -5.35 16.97 -22.75
C GLN A 49 -6.51 17.59 -21.97
N ASN A 50 -7.59 17.92 -22.67
CA ASN A 50 -8.83 18.32 -22.00
C ASN A 50 -9.45 17.10 -21.31
N LEU A 51 -10.06 17.31 -20.14
CA LEU A 51 -10.86 16.32 -19.45
C LEU A 51 -12.34 16.64 -19.63
N ASN A 52 -13.16 15.63 -19.89
CA ASN A 52 -14.61 15.80 -19.98
C ASN A 52 -15.23 15.74 -18.58
N LEU A 53 -15.04 16.80 -17.78
CA LEU A 53 -15.54 16.88 -16.40
C LEU A 53 -16.82 17.70 -16.30
N THR A 54 -17.66 17.37 -15.32
CA THR A 54 -18.77 18.24 -14.92
C THR A 54 -18.25 19.45 -14.13
N ALA A 55 -19.04 20.52 -14.03
CA ALA A 55 -18.66 21.71 -13.26
C ALA A 55 -18.33 21.39 -11.78
N VAL A 56 -19.06 20.44 -11.18
CA VAL A 56 -18.83 19.99 -9.80
C VAL A 56 -17.50 19.23 -9.70
N SER A 57 -17.26 18.29 -10.62
CA SER A 57 -16.02 17.51 -10.68
C SER A 57 -14.79 18.39 -10.92
N GLU A 58 -14.91 19.41 -11.77
CA GLU A 58 -13.86 20.40 -12.01
C GLU A 58 -13.52 21.18 -10.74
N SER A 59 -14.53 21.65 -9.98
CA SER A 59 -14.32 22.34 -8.70
C SER A 59 -13.59 21.44 -7.69
N ILE A 60 -14.03 20.20 -7.52
CA ILE A 60 -13.41 19.24 -6.59
C ILE A 60 -11.93 19.03 -6.95
N LEU A 61 -11.63 18.90 -8.24
CA LEU A 61 -10.25 18.76 -8.71
C LEU A 61 -9.42 20.00 -8.37
N MET A 62 -9.92 21.19 -8.70
CA MET A 62 -9.25 22.47 -8.42
C MET A 62 -8.97 22.65 -6.92
N ASP A 63 -9.92 22.30 -6.06
CA ASP A 63 -9.79 22.43 -4.60
C ASP A 63 -8.79 21.42 -4.00
N ASN A 64 -8.48 20.33 -4.70
CA ASN A 64 -7.67 19.21 -4.19
C ASN A 64 -6.42 18.91 -5.05
N LEU A 65 -5.90 19.90 -5.80
CA LEU A 65 -4.77 19.72 -6.74
C LEU A 65 -3.56 18.99 -6.12
N GLU A 66 -3.23 19.30 -4.86
CA GLU A 66 -2.11 18.65 -4.16
C GLU A 66 -2.26 17.12 -4.06
N ILE A 67 -3.49 16.61 -3.88
CA ILE A 67 -3.76 15.18 -3.76
C ILE A 67 -3.52 14.51 -5.11
N PHE A 68 -3.95 15.14 -6.20
CA PHE A 68 -3.69 14.63 -7.54
C PHE A 68 -2.20 14.64 -7.89
N GLN A 69 -1.48 15.71 -7.54
CA GLN A 69 -0.02 15.80 -7.71
C GLN A 69 0.71 14.72 -6.91
N LYS A 70 0.30 14.47 -5.66
CA LYS A 70 0.83 13.36 -4.84
C LYS A 70 0.55 11.99 -5.48
N ASN A 71 -0.48 11.88 -6.31
CA ASN A 71 -0.82 10.71 -7.14
C ASN A 71 -0.11 10.68 -8.50
N GLY A 72 0.70 11.69 -8.82
CA GLY A 72 1.47 11.78 -10.07
C GLY A 72 0.67 12.29 -11.26
N PHE A 73 -0.49 12.90 -11.02
CA PHE A 73 -1.27 13.61 -12.03
C PHE A 73 -1.00 15.11 -11.93
N ASP A 74 -0.48 15.71 -13.00
CA ASP A 74 -0.30 17.16 -13.07
C ASP A 74 -1.29 17.80 -14.04
N PHE A 75 -1.70 19.02 -13.69
CA PHE A 75 -2.67 19.80 -14.46
C PHE A 75 -2.16 21.22 -14.71
N VAL A 76 -2.65 21.81 -15.80
CA VAL A 76 -2.64 23.25 -16.04
C VAL A 76 -4.04 23.77 -15.82
N VAL A 77 -4.15 24.84 -15.03
CA VAL A 77 -5.41 25.51 -14.74
C VAL A 77 -5.43 26.85 -15.46
N ASP A 78 -6.49 27.10 -16.22
CA ASP A 78 -6.79 28.35 -16.90
C ASP A 78 -8.12 28.90 -16.37
N GLU A 79 -8.05 29.85 -15.44
CA GLU A 79 -9.22 30.44 -14.79
C GLU A 79 -10.09 31.26 -15.76
N ASN A 80 -9.52 31.73 -16.87
CA ASN A 80 -10.23 32.51 -17.87
C ASN A 80 -11.07 31.64 -18.81
N ALA A 81 -10.84 30.32 -18.82
CA ALA A 81 -11.59 29.40 -19.65
C ALA A 81 -13.04 29.23 -19.13
N PRO A 82 -13.98 28.86 -20.02
CA PRO A 82 -15.34 28.50 -19.63
C PRO A 82 -15.32 27.37 -18.58
N VAL A 83 -16.33 27.37 -17.69
CA VAL A 83 -16.58 26.26 -16.76
C VAL A 83 -16.59 24.95 -17.55
N THR A 84 -16.00 23.89 -17.00
CA THR A 84 -15.70 22.57 -17.61
C THR A 84 -14.47 22.51 -18.52
N GLN A 85 -13.80 23.62 -18.81
CA GLN A 85 -12.61 23.67 -19.69
C GLN A 85 -11.39 24.30 -19.02
N ARG A 86 -11.45 24.56 -17.70
CA ARG A 86 -10.39 25.26 -16.97
C ARG A 86 -9.21 24.35 -16.67
N VAL A 87 -9.45 23.05 -16.54
CA VAL A 87 -8.43 22.08 -16.15
C VAL A 87 -7.99 21.23 -17.34
N LYS A 88 -6.68 21.22 -17.60
CA LYS A 88 -6.06 20.39 -18.63
C LYS A 88 -5.01 19.47 -18.02
N LEU A 89 -5.10 18.18 -18.31
CA LEU A 89 -4.15 17.17 -17.87
C LEU A 89 -2.85 17.28 -18.68
N ILE A 90 -1.71 17.43 -18.00
CA ILE A 90 -0.40 17.52 -18.66
C ILE A 90 0.47 16.29 -18.42
N SER A 91 0.21 15.54 -17.35
CA SER A 91 1.03 14.38 -17.02
C SER A 91 0.21 13.28 -16.35
N LEU A 92 0.63 12.04 -16.58
CA LEU A 92 0.06 10.85 -15.96
C LEU A 92 1.15 10.10 -15.19
N PRO A 93 0.80 9.46 -14.07
CA PRO A 93 1.69 8.51 -13.44
C PRO A 93 1.88 7.32 -14.39
N THR A 94 3.10 6.82 -14.46
CA THR A 94 3.45 5.61 -15.21
C THR A 94 4.34 4.70 -14.38
N SER A 95 4.19 3.41 -14.64
CA SER A 95 5.02 2.36 -14.05
C SER A 95 5.06 1.22 -15.07
N LYS A 96 6.18 0.47 -15.13
CA LYS A 96 6.48 -0.48 -16.23
C LYS A 96 5.27 -1.25 -16.78
N ASN A 97 4.43 -1.80 -15.90
CA ASN A 97 3.28 -2.65 -16.27
C ASN A 97 1.93 -2.01 -15.92
N TRP A 98 1.91 -0.71 -15.60
CA TRP A 98 0.71 0.02 -15.16
C TRP A 98 0.58 1.32 -15.96
N THR A 99 -0.49 1.39 -16.76
CA THR A 99 -0.86 2.56 -17.55
C THR A 99 -2.05 3.25 -16.89
N PHE A 100 -1.82 4.42 -16.32
CA PHE A 100 -2.90 5.23 -15.75
C PHE A 100 -3.52 6.11 -16.82
N GLY A 101 -4.76 6.53 -16.61
CA GLY A 101 -5.51 7.33 -17.58
C GLY A 101 -6.52 8.28 -16.93
N PRO A 102 -7.34 8.97 -17.73
CA PRO A 102 -8.38 9.88 -17.24
C PRO A 102 -9.38 9.22 -16.30
N GLN A 103 -9.64 7.92 -16.46
CA GLN A 103 -10.55 7.17 -15.59
C GLN A 103 -10.06 7.12 -14.14
N ASP A 104 -8.74 7.09 -13.92
CA ASP A 104 -8.15 7.12 -12.58
C ASP A 104 -8.32 8.50 -11.92
N VAL A 105 -8.40 9.57 -12.73
CA VAL A 105 -8.71 10.94 -12.26
C VAL A 105 -10.17 11.01 -11.84
N GLU A 106 -11.09 10.46 -12.63
CA GLU A 106 -12.52 10.38 -12.30
C GLU A 106 -12.77 9.60 -11.00
N GLU A 107 -12.10 8.46 -10.81
CA GLU A 107 -12.16 7.68 -9.56
C GLU A 107 -11.69 8.54 -8.36
N LEU A 108 -10.62 9.31 -8.55
CA LEU A 108 -10.07 10.16 -7.50
C LEU A 108 -11.02 11.30 -7.13
N ILE A 109 -11.64 11.93 -8.12
CA ILE A 109 -12.70 12.93 -7.92
C ILE A 109 -13.87 12.31 -7.14
N PHE A 110 -14.31 11.11 -7.53
CA PHE A 110 -15.40 10.41 -6.85
C PHE A 110 -15.09 10.17 -5.37
N MET A 111 -13.90 9.68 -5.04
CA MET A 111 -13.49 9.46 -3.64
C MET A 111 -13.42 10.77 -2.84
N LEU A 112 -12.95 11.86 -3.45
CA LEU A 112 -12.85 13.18 -2.82
C LEU A 112 -14.21 13.85 -2.66
N SER A 113 -15.21 13.48 -3.46
CA SER A 113 -16.58 13.98 -3.31
C SER A 113 -17.24 13.55 -2.00
N ASP A 114 -16.89 12.35 -1.50
CA ASP A 114 -17.39 11.80 -0.25
C ASP A 114 -16.51 12.17 0.96
N SER A 115 -15.21 12.37 0.72
CA SER A 115 -14.20 12.64 1.76
C SER A 115 -13.20 13.73 1.34
N PRO A 116 -13.60 15.01 1.37
CA PRO A 116 -12.76 16.12 0.90
C PRO A 116 -11.53 16.31 1.78
N GLY A 117 -10.39 16.64 1.17
CA GLY A 117 -9.13 16.92 1.88
C GLY A 117 -8.40 15.69 2.45
N ILE A 118 -9.00 14.50 2.42
CA ILE A 118 -8.34 13.27 2.85
C ILE A 118 -7.48 12.74 1.71
N MET A 119 -6.21 12.48 2.01
CA MET A 119 -5.26 11.89 1.07
C MET A 119 -5.72 10.48 0.67
N CYS A 120 -6.37 10.36 -0.50
CA CYS A 120 -6.85 9.10 -1.07
C CYS A 120 -6.10 8.67 -2.35
N ARG A 121 -6.10 7.36 -2.60
CA ARG A 121 -5.37 6.71 -3.71
C ARG A 121 -6.34 5.91 -4.58
N PRO A 122 -6.35 6.07 -5.91
CA PRO A 122 -7.17 5.25 -6.81
C PRO A 122 -6.94 3.76 -6.61
N SER A 123 -7.95 2.94 -6.88
CA SER A 123 -7.90 1.49 -6.75
C SER A 123 -6.68 0.89 -7.46
N ARG A 124 -6.39 1.32 -8.68
CA ARG A 124 -5.27 0.85 -9.48
C ARG A 124 -3.92 1.25 -8.88
N VAL A 125 -3.82 2.46 -8.30
CA VAL A 125 -2.64 2.89 -7.56
C VAL A 125 -2.43 2.01 -6.31
N ARG A 126 -3.50 1.74 -5.55
CA ARG A 126 -3.45 0.85 -4.39
C ARG A 126 -3.02 -0.56 -4.76
N GLN A 127 -3.58 -1.13 -5.84
CA GLN A 127 -3.20 -2.44 -6.34
C GLN A 127 -1.74 -2.49 -6.80
N MET A 128 -1.26 -1.46 -7.49
CA MET A 128 0.15 -1.36 -7.87
C MET A 128 1.07 -1.39 -6.64
N PHE A 129 0.76 -0.60 -5.61
CA PHE A 129 1.54 -0.60 -4.37
C PHE A 129 1.47 -1.94 -3.64
N ALA A 130 0.28 -2.54 -3.54
CA ALA A 130 0.09 -3.85 -2.94
C ALA A 130 0.92 -4.93 -3.66
N SER A 131 0.92 -4.91 -4.99
CA SER A 131 1.68 -5.83 -5.83
C SER A 131 3.20 -5.68 -5.64
N ARG A 132 3.69 -4.43 -5.56
CA ARG A 132 5.11 -4.14 -5.30
C ARG A 132 5.54 -4.53 -3.89
N ALA A 133 4.71 -4.22 -2.90
CA ALA A 133 4.91 -4.62 -1.50
C ALA A 133 5.04 -6.15 -1.40
N CYS A 134 4.12 -6.89 -2.02
CA CYS A 134 4.13 -8.35 -2.01
C CYS A 134 5.36 -8.98 -2.70
N ARG A 135 5.90 -8.35 -3.75
CA ARG A 135 7.13 -8.85 -4.40
C ARG A 135 8.41 -8.52 -3.63
N LYS A 136 8.38 -7.51 -2.76
CA LYS A 136 9.52 -7.11 -1.92
C LYS A 136 9.47 -7.70 -0.51
N SER A 137 8.36 -8.33 -0.12
CA SER A 137 8.24 -8.96 1.20
C SER A 137 9.03 -10.26 1.29
N VAL A 138 9.40 -10.66 2.51
CA VAL A 138 9.99 -11.96 2.80
C VAL A 138 9.05 -13.07 2.32
N MET A 139 9.60 -14.03 1.57
CA MET A 139 8.84 -15.13 0.98
C MET A 139 8.66 -16.26 1.99
N ILE A 140 7.51 -16.93 1.92
CA ILE A 140 7.27 -18.16 2.70
C ILE A 140 8.37 -19.18 2.38
N GLY A 141 8.92 -19.81 3.43
CA GLY A 141 10.02 -20.77 3.31
C GLY A 141 11.41 -20.13 3.26
N THR A 142 11.52 -18.80 3.33
CA THR A 142 12.81 -18.12 3.52
C THR A 142 13.27 -18.35 4.96
N ALA A 143 14.47 -18.93 5.14
CA ALA A 143 15.06 -19.07 6.46
C ALA A 143 15.46 -17.69 7.00
N LEU A 144 15.05 -17.37 8.22
CA LEU A 144 15.34 -16.12 8.89
C LEU A 144 16.17 -16.36 10.15
N THR A 145 17.13 -15.49 10.42
CA THR A 145 17.83 -15.42 11.69
C THR A 145 16.94 -14.79 12.76
N ALA A 146 17.24 -15.04 14.04
CA ALA A 146 16.53 -14.43 15.16
C ALA A 146 16.53 -12.87 15.11
N GLY A 147 17.63 -12.27 14.63
CA GLY A 147 17.73 -10.83 14.46
C GLY A 147 16.80 -10.29 13.37
N GLU A 148 16.69 -10.99 12.24
CA GLU A 148 15.77 -10.62 11.15
C GLU A 148 14.31 -10.76 11.58
N MET A 149 13.97 -11.84 12.29
CA MET A 149 12.63 -12.02 12.84
C MET A 149 12.27 -10.86 13.77
N LYS A 150 13.13 -10.53 14.76
CA LYS A 150 12.89 -9.41 15.68
C LYS A 150 12.70 -8.08 14.96
N LYS A 151 13.49 -7.83 13.91
CA LYS A 151 13.36 -6.62 13.08
C LYS A 151 12.01 -6.55 12.38
N LEU A 152 11.50 -7.67 11.86
CA LEU A 152 10.17 -7.72 11.25
C LEU A 152 9.07 -7.39 12.26
N ILE A 153 9.11 -7.95 13.46
CA ILE A 153 8.13 -7.65 14.53
C ILE A 153 8.16 -6.16 14.88
N SER A 154 9.36 -5.62 15.11
CA SER A 154 9.54 -4.21 15.47
C SER A 154 8.95 -3.27 14.41
N HIS A 155 9.24 -3.53 13.13
CA HIS A 155 8.67 -2.73 12.04
C HIS A 155 7.15 -2.88 11.94
N MET A 156 6.59 -4.05 12.22
CA MET A 156 5.13 -4.24 12.25
C MET A 156 4.46 -3.42 13.35
N GLY A 157 5.12 -3.21 14.49
CA GLY A 157 4.63 -2.34 15.56
C GLY A 157 4.55 -0.86 15.20
N GLU A 158 5.27 -0.41 14.16
CA GLU A 158 5.25 1.00 13.69
C GLU A 158 4.13 1.28 12.68
N ILE A 159 3.36 0.27 12.28
CA ILE A 159 2.39 0.33 11.20
C ILE A 159 0.99 0.46 11.80
N GLU A 160 0.17 1.32 11.20
CA GLU A 160 -1.17 1.65 11.70
C GLU A 160 -2.13 0.45 11.67
N HIS A 161 -2.08 -0.36 10.62
CA HIS A 161 -2.95 -1.51 10.43
C HIS A 161 -2.13 -2.78 10.15
N PRO A 162 -1.38 -3.29 11.13
CA PRO A 162 -0.43 -4.37 10.91
C PRO A 162 -1.10 -5.73 10.72
N TRP A 163 -2.40 -5.87 11.03
CA TRP A 163 -3.18 -7.11 11.02
C TRP A 163 -3.56 -7.60 9.63
N ASN A 164 -3.61 -6.70 8.65
CA ASN A 164 -4.05 -6.99 7.29
C ASN A 164 -2.99 -6.57 6.29
N CYS A 165 -2.66 -7.47 5.36
CA CYS A 165 -1.85 -7.12 4.21
C CYS A 165 -2.66 -6.22 3.26
N PRO A 166 -2.02 -5.50 2.33
CA PRO A 166 -2.72 -4.58 1.42
C PRO A 166 -3.67 -5.27 0.42
N HIS A 167 -3.70 -6.61 0.41
CA HIS A 167 -4.69 -7.42 -0.33
C HIS A 167 -5.79 -8.01 0.58
N GLY A 168 -5.80 -7.68 1.87
CA GLY A 168 -6.79 -8.15 2.85
C GLY A 168 -6.51 -9.51 3.48
N ARG A 169 -5.30 -10.08 3.34
CA ARG A 169 -4.94 -11.32 4.06
C ARG A 169 -4.43 -10.99 5.46
N PRO A 170 -4.83 -11.76 6.50
CA PRO A 170 -4.32 -11.55 7.84
C PRO A 170 -2.83 -11.88 7.90
N THR A 171 -2.08 -11.03 8.61
CA THR A 171 -0.62 -11.12 8.79
C THR A 171 -0.23 -11.77 10.12
N ILE A 172 -1.02 -11.52 11.17
CA ILE A 172 -0.88 -12.06 12.52
C ILE A 172 -2.19 -12.76 12.88
N ARG A 173 -2.09 -13.91 13.53
CA ARG A 173 -3.22 -14.59 14.16
C ARG A 173 -2.81 -15.06 15.55
N HIS A 174 -3.68 -14.82 16.51
CA HIS A 174 -3.56 -15.41 17.83
C HIS A 174 -3.86 -16.92 17.72
N LEU A 175 -2.92 -17.75 18.15
CA LEU A 175 -3.05 -19.21 18.05
C LEU A 175 -3.82 -19.78 19.24
N VAL A 176 -3.38 -19.47 20.46
CA VAL A 176 -3.95 -20.06 21.67
C VAL A 176 -3.75 -19.15 22.88
N ASN A 177 -4.73 -19.11 23.77
CA ASN A 177 -4.56 -18.48 25.07
C ASN A 177 -4.01 -19.53 26.05
N LEU A 178 -2.84 -19.25 26.64
CA LEU A 178 -2.20 -20.13 27.60
C LEU A 178 -3.00 -20.29 28.90
N ASP A 179 -3.86 -19.31 29.24
CA ASP A 179 -4.77 -19.39 30.39
C ASP A 179 -5.82 -20.49 30.23
N LEU A 180 -6.09 -20.92 28.98
CA LEU A 180 -7.04 -22.01 28.70
C LEU A 180 -6.38 -23.40 28.76
N ILE A 181 -5.05 -23.45 28.71
CA ILE A 181 -4.27 -24.70 28.73
C ILE A 181 -3.74 -24.97 30.15
N THR A 182 -3.48 -23.92 30.92
CA THR A 182 -3.11 -24.04 32.33
C THR A 182 -4.36 -24.35 33.15
N GLN A 183 -4.73 -25.64 33.20
CA GLN A 183 -5.56 -26.15 34.27
C GLN A 183 -4.70 -26.18 35.54
N GLU A 184 -5.18 -25.55 36.62
CA GLU A 184 -4.63 -25.74 37.97
C GLU A 184 -4.55 -27.23 38.35
#